data_AF-A0A9P8MBA7-F1
#
_entry.id   AF-A0A9P8MBA7-F1
#
_cell.length_a   1.000
_cell.length_b   1.000
_cell.length_c   1.000
_cell.angle_alpha   90.00
_cell.angle_beta   90.00
_cell.angle_gamma   90.00
#
_symmetry.space_group_name_H-M   'P 1'
#
loop_
_entity.id
_entity.type
_entity.pdbx_description
1 polymer ?
#
loop_
_entity_poly.entity_id
_entity_poly.type
_entity_poly.pdbx_seq_one_letter_code
_entity_poly.pdbx_strand_id
1 'polypeptide(L)'
;MLTKSLLAFASLAISALACTPPPGSGFAKAAPPTSLFIYNVGTGAITPSTAALVDKSPVDGGQDRTTLMTFNDPSGGTSNNCLIFFDPRDPSLTATGSRKLDLFTSNSPAPPGGSPGWGPPGNQRNNQLVRWTVAPGSVSTDATYGSLTFACNSLNNAGFEIVGVYDTDTVSYKTFGVCVAYN
;
A
#
# COMPACT_ATOMS: atom_id res chain seq x y z
N MET A 1 50.10 -6.90 37.36
CA MET A 1 49.56 -6.04 36.29
C MET A 1 48.31 -6.71 35.75
N LEU A 2 47.11 -6.20 36.07
CA LEU A 2 45.83 -6.75 35.58
C LEU A 2 45.44 -6.03 34.28
N THR A 3 45.55 -6.70 33.15
CA THR A 3 44.98 -6.24 31.88
C THR A 3 43.48 -6.49 31.89
N LYS A 4 42.70 -5.40 31.99
CA LYS A 4 41.24 -5.41 31.82
C LYS A 4 40.93 -5.56 30.33
N SER A 5 40.39 -6.70 29.92
CA SER A 5 39.82 -6.89 28.58
C SER A 5 38.47 -6.18 28.49
N LEU A 6 38.38 -5.11 27.69
CA LEU A 6 37.10 -4.54 27.29
C LEU A 6 36.49 -5.43 26.20
N LEU A 7 35.33 -6.04 26.50
CA LEU A 7 34.45 -6.58 25.46
C LEU A 7 33.69 -5.42 24.80
N ALA A 8 33.96 -5.19 23.51
CA ALA A 8 33.16 -4.30 22.69
C ALA A 8 31.90 -5.05 22.22
N PHE A 9 30.72 -4.61 22.67
CA PHE A 9 29.44 -5.07 22.13
C PHE A 9 29.20 -4.39 20.78
N ALA A 10 29.34 -5.13 19.68
CA ALA A 10 28.92 -4.66 18.37
C ALA A 10 27.38 -4.64 18.32
N SER A 11 26.79 -3.44 18.36
CA SER A 11 25.37 -3.24 18.08
C SER A 11 25.14 -3.46 16.59
N LEU A 12 24.53 -4.59 16.23
CA LEU A 12 23.95 -4.79 14.91
C LEU A 12 22.73 -3.87 14.80
N ALA A 13 22.86 -2.77 14.07
CA ALA A 13 21.74 -1.93 13.70
C ALA A 13 20.80 -2.77 12.83
N ILE A 14 19.69 -3.25 13.40
CA ILE A 14 18.60 -3.85 12.65
C ILE A 14 17.96 -2.69 11.88
N SER A 15 18.28 -2.56 10.60
CA SER A 15 17.56 -1.64 9.72
C SER A 15 16.10 -2.07 9.68
N ALA A 16 15.22 -1.31 10.34
CA ALA A 16 13.79 -1.50 10.19
C ALA A 16 13.45 -1.35 8.70
N LEU A 17 12.85 -2.38 8.10
CA LEU A 17 12.41 -2.30 6.72
C LEU A 17 11.34 -1.21 6.61
N ALA A 18 11.58 -0.24 5.74
CA ALA A 18 10.70 0.89 5.50
C ALA A 18 10.57 1.14 4.00
N CYS A 19 9.45 1.73 3.59
CA CYS A 19 9.30 2.29 2.26
C CYS A 19 10.50 3.21 1.96
N THR A 20 11.06 3.13 0.76
CA THR A 20 12.04 4.14 0.31
C THR A 20 11.48 4.91 -0.87
N PRO A 21 11.58 6.26 -0.90
CA PRO A 21 11.13 7.04 -2.04
C PRO A 21 11.68 6.53 -3.38
N PRO A 22 10.92 6.68 -4.49
CA PRO A 22 11.43 6.36 -5.81
C PRO A 22 12.70 7.16 -6.12
N PRO A 23 13.74 6.56 -6.71
CA PRO A 23 14.94 7.29 -7.12
C PRO A 23 14.62 8.48 -8.03
N GLY A 24 15.26 9.62 -7.78
CA GLY A 24 15.05 10.83 -8.59
C GLY A 24 13.73 11.57 -8.34
N SER A 25 12.88 11.10 -7.43
CA SER A 25 11.59 11.75 -7.11
C SER A 25 11.73 13.08 -6.33
N GLY A 26 12.87 13.32 -5.71
CA GLY A 26 13.11 14.52 -4.89
C GLY A 26 12.51 14.47 -3.47
N PHE A 27 11.91 13.34 -3.07
CA PHE A 27 11.41 13.11 -1.71
C PHE A 27 12.46 12.40 -0.84
N ALA A 28 12.57 12.80 0.42
CA ALA A 28 13.58 12.28 1.35
C ALA A 28 13.11 11.06 2.17
N LYS A 29 11.81 10.94 2.45
CA LYS A 29 11.23 9.94 3.34
C LYS A 29 10.01 9.29 2.73
N ALA A 30 9.66 8.09 3.18
CA ALA A 30 8.40 7.45 2.81
C ALA A 30 7.80 6.65 3.98
N ALA A 31 6.48 6.50 3.95
CA ALA A 31 5.72 5.76 4.95
C ALA A 31 4.68 4.84 4.28
N PRO A 32 4.40 3.66 4.87
CA PRO A 32 3.31 2.79 4.42
C PRO A 32 1.94 3.37 4.84
N PRO A 33 0.82 2.76 4.42
CA PRO A 33 -0.51 3.13 4.92
C PRO A 33 -0.59 2.89 6.43
N THR A 34 -1.40 3.68 7.13
CA THR A 34 -1.62 3.54 8.57
C THR A 34 -2.56 2.39 8.92
N SER A 35 -3.36 1.93 7.96
CA SER A 35 -4.19 0.74 8.12
C SER A 35 -4.47 0.08 6.77
N LEU A 36 -4.68 -1.24 6.82
CA LEU A 36 -5.04 -2.09 5.69
C LEU A 36 -6.29 -2.89 6.02
N PHE A 37 -7.13 -3.10 5.02
CA PHE A 37 -8.29 -3.98 5.09
C PHE A 37 -8.41 -4.77 3.80
N ILE A 38 -8.95 -5.98 3.88
CA ILE A 38 -9.39 -6.73 2.71
C ILE A 38 -10.87 -6.48 2.50
N TYR A 39 -11.22 -6.04 1.30
CA TYR A 39 -12.61 -6.01 0.83
C TYR A 39 -12.87 -7.21 -0.06
N ASN A 40 -13.85 -8.02 0.33
CA ASN A 40 -14.35 -9.14 -0.46
C ASN A 40 -15.50 -8.64 -1.33
N VAL A 41 -15.37 -8.76 -2.65
CA VAL A 41 -16.35 -8.28 -3.63
C VAL A 41 -17.66 -9.07 -3.55
N GLY A 42 -17.58 -10.39 -3.40
CA GLY A 42 -18.73 -11.28 -3.38
C GLY A 42 -19.57 -11.23 -2.10
N THR A 43 -19.02 -10.72 -1.00
CA THR A 43 -19.76 -10.55 0.27
C THR A 43 -19.93 -9.10 0.71
N GLY A 44 -19.19 -8.18 0.09
CA GLY A 44 -19.08 -6.80 0.54
C GLY A 44 -18.41 -6.63 1.90
N ALA A 45 -17.88 -7.71 2.50
CA ALA A 45 -17.26 -7.66 3.82
C ALA A 45 -15.91 -6.92 3.77
N ILE A 46 -15.63 -6.15 4.82
CA ILE A 46 -14.36 -5.46 5.05
C ILE A 46 -13.74 -6.05 6.30
N THR A 47 -12.54 -6.59 6.20
CA THR A 47 -11.84 -7.20 7.35
C THR A 47 -10.49 -6.53 7.57
N PRO A 48 -10.16 -6.09 8.81
CA PRO A 48 -8.82 -5.58 9.13
C PRO A 48 -7.73 -6.57 8.73
N SER A 49 -6.64 -6.07 8.19
CA SER A 49 -5.53 -6.90 7.72
C SER A 49 -4.18 -6.31 8.08
N THR A 50 -3.18 -7.18 8.23
CA THR A 50 -1.76 -6.81 8.37
C THR A 50 -0.98 -6.97 7.06
N ALA A 51 -1.67 -7.40 6.00
CA ALA A 51 -1.10 -7.59 4.67
C ALA A 51 -2.08 -7.11 3.60
N ALA A 52 -1.55 -6.59 2.51
CA ALA A 52 -2.34 -6.37 1.30
C ALA A 52 -2.54 -7.70 0.57
N LEU A 53 -3.74 -7.88 0.04
CA LEU A 53 -4.10 -8.95 -0.86
C LEU A 53 -5.04 -8.39 -1.93
N VAL A 54 -4.62 -8.58 -3.17
CA VAL A 54 -5.46 -8.51 -4.35
C VAL A 54 -5.48 -9.91 -4.93
N ASP A 55 -6.68 -10.46 -5.11
CA ASP A 55 -6.86 -11.80 -5.63
C ASP A 55 -8.07 -11.79 -6.55
N LYS A 56 -7.86 -12.20 -7.81
CA LYS A 56 -8.91 -12.35 -8.81
C LYS A 56 -8.82 -13.72 -9.44
N SER A 57 -9.95 -14.39 -9.52
CA SER A 57 -10.03 -15.74 -10.08
C SER A 57 -11.38 -15.97 -10.76
N PRO A 58 -11.42 -16.52 -11.98
CA PRO A 58 -12.69 -16.77 -12.67
C PRO A 58 -13.48 -17.92 -12.04
N VAL A 59 -12.89 -18.67 -11.11
CA VAL A 59 -13.47 -19.88 -10.50
C VAL A 59 -13.76 -19.73 -9.00
N ASP A 60 -13.57 -18.54 -8.42
CA ASP A 60 -13.81 -18.32 -6.99
C ASP A 60 -15.26 -17.94 -6.65
N GLY A 61 -16.13 -17.84 -7.66
CA GLY A 61 -17.54 -17.47 -7.49
C GLY A 61 -17.75 -15.98 -7.21
N GLY A 62 -16.85 -15.10 -7.69
CA GLY A 62 -16.93 -13.66 -7.47
C GLY A 62 -16.39 -13.24 -6.11
N GLN A 63 -15.59 -14.09 -5.47
CA GLN A 63 -14.99 -13.87 -4.15
C GLN A 63 -13.68 -13.09 -4.24
N ASP A 64 -13.51 -12.33 -5.33
CA ASP A 64 -12.39 -11.44 -5.56
C ASP A 64 -12.09 -10.59 -4.33
N ARG A 65 -10.81 -10.38 -4.08
CA ARG A 65 -10.30 -9.60 -2.96
C ARG A 65 -9.55 -8.39 -3.47
N THR A 66 -9.77 -7.29 -2.78
CA THR A 66 -9.06 -6.02 -3.00
C THR A 66 -8.54 -5.52 -1.66
N THR A 67 -7.58 -4.61 -1.68
CA THR A 67 -7.05 -4.01 -0.45
C THR A 67 -7.48 -2.56 -0.33
N LEU A 68 -8.15 -2.24 0.77
CA LEU A 68 -8.42 -0.88 1.19
C LEU A 68 -7.28 -0.39 2.09
N MET A 69 -6.90 0.86 1.93
CA MET A 69 -5.77 1.48 2.60
C MET A 69 -6.18 2.85 3.13
N THR A 70 -5.71 3.20 4.32
CA THR A 70 -5.82 4.57 4.83
C THR A 70 -4.44 5.16 4.97
N PHE A 71 -4.26 6.38 4.47
CA PHE A 71 -3.09 7.20 4.75
C PHE A 71 -3.43 8.29 5.76
N ASN A 72 -2.38 8.80 6.39
CA ASN A 72 -2.36 10.07 7.11
C ASN A 72 -1.16 10.86 6.60
N ASP A 73 -1.15 12.19 6.77
CA ASP A 73 0.02 13.00 6.45
C ASP A 73 1.23 12.55 7.30
N PRO A 74 2.24 11.88 6.71
CA PRO A 74 3.37 11.36 7.47
C PRO A 74 4.36 12.45 7.90
N SER A 75 4.23 13.67 7.36
CA SER A 75 5.06 14.81 7.69
C SER A 75 4.56 15.59 8.91
N GLY A 76 3.33 15.30 9.37
CA GLY A 76 2.69 16.06 10.44
C GLY A 76 2.45 17.54 10.05
N GLY A 77 2.18 17.82 8.78
CA GLY A 77 1.94 19.16 8.25
C GLY A 77 3.20 19.95 7.88
N THR A 78 4.38 19.33 7.87
CA THR A 78 5.64 20.00 7.53
C THR A 78 5.99 19.94 6.04
N SER A 79 5.43 18.97 5.30
CA SER A 79 5.57 18.87 3.85
C SER A 79 4.35 19.41 3.12
N ASN A 80 4.60 20.13 2.03
CA ASN A 80 3.53 20.61 1.15
C ASN A 80 3.03 19.51 0.21
N ASN A 81 3.94 18.72 -0.36
CA ASN A 81 3.64 17.74 -1.39
C ASN A 81 4.02 16.34 -0.93
N CYS A 82 3.17 15.38 -1.25
CA CYS A 82 3.33 13.96 -0.99
C CYS A 82 3.12 13.19 -2.29
N LEU A 83 3.88 12.12 -2.52
CA LEU A 83 3.75 11.25 -3.70
C LEU A 83 3.30 9.86 -3.27
N ILE A 84 2.16 9.39 -3.79
CA ILE A 84 1.80 7.97 -3.67
C ILE A 84 2.54 7.17 -4.74
N PHE A 85 3.14 6.05 -4.35
CA PHE A 85 3.88 5.16 -5.24
C PHE A 85 3.79 3.71 -4.77
N PHE A 86 4.23 2.79 -5.62
CA PHE A 86 4.42 1.39 -5.24
C PHE A 86 5.91 1.09 -5.08
N ASP A 87 6.31 0.60 -3.90
CA ASP A 87 7.63 0.11 -3.58
C ASP A 87 7.71 -1.40 -3.88
N PRO A 88 8.45 -1.83 -4.91
CA PRO A 88 8.50 -3.25 -5.27
C PRO A 88 9.51 -4.05 -4.46
N ARG A 89 10.17 -3.46 -3.46
CA ARG A 89 11.28 -4.10 -2.72
C ARG A 89 10.82 -4.87 -1.49
N ASP A 90 9.52 -4.93 -1.20
CA ASP A 90 9.04 -5.73 -0.08
C ASP A 90 9.45 -7.20 -0.27
N PRO A 91 10.20 -7.80 0.67
CA PRO A 91 10.66 -9.18 0.54
C PRO A 91 9.51 -10.19 0.57
N SER A 92 8.32 -9.80 1.03
CA SER A 92 7.10 -10.59 1.00
C SER A 92 6.23 -10.35 -0.24
N LEU A 93 6.63 -9.44 -1.14
CA LEU A 93 5.90 -9.18 -2.37
C LEU A 93 5.83 -10.45 -3.22
N THR A 94 4.61 -10.87 -3.52
CA THR A 94 4.31 -11.89 -4.52
C THR A 94 3.36 -11.30 -5.56
N ALA A 95 3.56 -11.66 -6.83
CA ALA A 95 2.73 -11.22 -7.93
C ALA A 95 2.67 -12.31 -9.02
N THR A 96 1.48 -12.81 -9.32
CA THR A 96 1.22 -13.83 -10.35
C THR A 96 0.04 -13.42 -11.22
N GLY A 97 -0.15 -14.09 -12.37
CA GLY A 97 -1.21 -13.70 -13.32
C GLY A 97 -0.84 -12.45 -14.11
N SER A 98 -1.75 -11.49 -14.21
CA SER A 98 -1.52 -10.24 -14.94
C SER A 98 -0.50 -9.32 -14.24
N ARG A 99 -0.43 -9.40 -12.91
CA ARG A 99 0.41 -8.59 -12.01
C ARG A 99 0.10 -7.10 -12.08
N LYS A 100 -1.16 -6.75 -12.37
CA LYS A 100 -1.56 -5.37 -12.65
C LYS A 100 -2.49 -4.85 -11.57
N LEU A 101 -2.10 -3.74 -10.97
CA LEU A 101 -2.88 -3.08 -9.93
C LEU A 101 -3.38 -1.73 -10.40
N ASP A 102 -4.67 -1.48 -10.24
CA ASP A 102 -5.25 -0.17 -10.32
C ASP A 102 -5.38 0.43 -8.92
N LEU A 103 -4.84 1.63 -8.71
CA LEU A 103 -5.06 2.41 -7.50
C LEU A 103 -6.25 3.34 -7.71
N PHE A 104 -7.17 3.33 -6.75
CA PHE A 104 -8.31 4.24 -6.68
C PHE A 104 -8.27 5.07 -5.41
N THR A 105 -8.81 6.28 -5.46
CA THR A 105 -9.26 6.98 -4.24
C THR A 105 -10.54 6.33 -3.72
N SER A 106 -10.82 6.52 -2.43
CA SER A 106 -12.09 6.18 -1.80
C SER A 106 -12.77 7.42 -1.22
N ASN A 107 -14.11 7.49 -1.28
CA ASN A 107 -14.90 8.59 -0.71
C ASN A 107 -14.81 8.67 0.82
N SER A 108 -14.44 7.56 1.47
CA SER A 108 -14.17 7.48 2.89
C SER A 108 -13.23 6.31 3.16
N PRO A 109 -12.41 6.37 4.22
CA PRO A 109 -11.60 5.22 4.65
C PRO A 109 -12.49 4.08 5.15
N ALA A 110 -11.92 2.87 5.20
CA ALA A 110 -12.59 1.73 5.81
C ALA A 110 -12.81 1.97 7.33
N PRO A 111 -13.93 1.47 7.89
CA PRO A 111 -14.18 1.58 9.33
C PRO A 111 -13.12 0.78 10.13
N PRO A 112 -12.63 1.28 11.28
CA PRO A 112 -11.55 0.63 12.03
C PRO A 112 -11.80 -0.84 12.41
N GLY A 113 -13.06 -1.22 12.64
CA GLY A 113 -13.46 -2.60 12.96
C GLY A 113 -13.84 -3.47 11.75
N GLY A 114 -13.77 -2.93 10.53
CA GLY A 114 -14.33 -3.58 9.35
C GLY A 114 -15.86 -3.51 9.27
N SER A 115 -16.44 -4.32 8.40
CA SER A 115 -17.87 -4.42 8.14
C SER A 115 -18.21 -5.88 7.77
N PRO A 116 -19.32 -6.44 8.28
CA PRO A 116 -19.72 -7.81 7.94
C PRO A 116 -20.21 -7.97 6.49
N GLY A 117 -20.41 -6.87 5.75
CA GLY A 117 -20.85 -6.88 4.36
C GLY A 117 -22.35 -6.61 4.16
N TRP A 118 -22.74 -6.42 2.90
CA TRP A 118 -24.08 -6.10 2.35
C TRP A 118 -24.99 -5.12 3.14
N GLY A 119 -24.42 -4.35 4.06
CA GLY A 119 -24.89 -3.09 4.57
C GLY A 119 -23.74 -2.07 4.53
N PRO A 120 -24.01 -0.77 4.73
CA PRO A 120 -22.95 0.23 4.74
C PRO A 120 -21.94 -0.03 5.88
N PRO A 121 -20.64 0.30 5.70
CA PRO A 121 -20.02 0.83 4.47
C PRO A 121 -19.49 -0.27 3.54
N GLY A 122 -19.56 -0.02 2.21
CA GLY A 122 -18.83 -0.77 1.18
C GLY A 122 -17.42 -0.20 0.92
N ASN A 123 -16.77 -0.57 -0.20
CA ASN A 123 -15.40 -0.15 -0.52
C ASN A 123 -15.21 1.35 -0.83
N GLN A 124 -16.30 2.09 -1.06
CA GLN A 124 -16.30 3.54 -1.31
C GLN A 124 -15.43 3.99 -2.50
N ARG A 125 -15.14 3.10 -3.46
CA ARG A 125 -14.27 3.40 -4.61
C ARG A 125 -14.75 4.62 -5.39
N ASN A 126 -13.81 5.47 -5.81
CA ASN A 126 -14.09 6.67 -6.58
C ASN A 126 -13.22 6.75 -7.84
N ASN A 127 -12.16 7.57 -7.85
CA ASN A 127 -11.40 7.86 -9.07
C ASN A 127 -10.18 6.95 -9.21
N GLN A 128 -9.99 6.38 -10.39
CA GLN A 128 -8.76 5.67 -10.72
C GLN A 128 -7.62 6.66 -10.90
N LEU A 129 -6.51 6.43 -10.18
CA LEU A 129 -5.35 7.32 -10.17
C LEU A 129 -4.21 6.80 -11.03
N VAL A 130 -4.01 5.49 -11.07
CA VAL A 130 -2.89 4.87 -11.80
C VAL A 130 -3.15 3.39 -12.03
N ARG A 131 -2.48 2.86 -13.06
CA ARG A 131 -2.25 1.43 -13.23
C ARG A 131 -0.75 1.12 -13.11
N TRP A 132 -0.42 0.17 -12.26
CA TRP A 132 0.92 -0.40 -12.13
C TRP A 132 0.96 -1.80 -12.70
N THR A 133 2.11 -2.19 -13.25
CA THR A 133 2.50 -3.60 -13.36
C THR A 133 3.62 -3.85 -12.36
N VAL A 134 3.43 -4.80 -11.45
CA VAL A 134 4.31 -5.00 -10.30
C VAL A 134 4.97 -6.38 -10.36
N ALA A 135 6.19 -6.46 -9.87
CA ALA A 135 6.88 -7.72 -9.60
C ALA A 135 7.92 -7.47 -8.51
N PRO A 136 8.43 -8.52 -7.84
CA PRO A 136 9.55 -8.37 -6.92
C PRO A 136 10.71 -7.59 -7.57
N GLY A 137 11.07 -6.45 -6.98
CA GLY A 137 12.16 -5.58 -7.44
C GLY A 137 11.84 -4.66 -8.62
N SER A 138 10.64 -4.73 -9.24
CA SER A 138 10.28 -3.85 -10.35
C SER A 138 8.84 -3.38 -10.33
N VAL A 139 8.62 -2.12 -10.71
CA VAL A 139 7.29 -1.58 -11.00
C VAL A 139 7.36 -0.75 -12.28
N SER A 140 6.36 -0.89 -13.14
CA SER A 140 6.14 0.03 -14.27
C SER A 140 4.79 0.72 -14.12
N THR A 141 4.77 2.02 -14.37
CA THR A 141 3.56 2.84 -14.33
C THR A 141 3.02 3.07 -15.73
N ASP A 142 1.73 2.89 -15.92
CA ASP A 142 1.05 3.26 -17.16
C ASP A 142 0.94 4.79 -17.26
N ALA A 143 1.57 5.36 -18.29
CA ALA A 143 1.67 6.81 -18.49
C ALA A 143 0.33 7.48 -18.88
N THR A 144 -0.72 6.70 -19.14
CA THR A 144 -2.06 7.20 -19.44
C THR A 144 -2.68 7.95 -18.26
N TYR A 145 -2.24 7.62 -17.03
CA TYR A 145 -2.79 8.16 -15.81
C TYR A 145 -1.99 9.38 -15.31
N GLY A 146 -2.70 10.31 -14.64
CA GLY A 146 -2.15 11.61 -14.24
C GLY A 146 -1.12 11.56 -13.10
N SER A 147 -0.89 12.72 -12.46
CA SER A 147 0.05 12.83 -11.35
C SER A 147 -0.44 12.11 -10.09
N LEU A 148 0.48 11.45 -9.40
CA LEU A 148 0.26 10.87 -8.06
C LEU A 148 0.81 11.76 -6.94
N THR A 149 1.08 13.04 -7.24
CA THR A 149 1.45 14.02 -6.24
C THR A 149 0.23 14.74 -5.70
N PHE A 150 0.10 14.77 -4.39
CA PHE A 150 -1.00 15.37 -3.64
C PHE A 150 -0.46 16.39 -2.65
N ALA A 151 -1.32 17.30 -2.19
CA ALA A 151 -1.01 18.06 -0.99
C ALA A 151 -0.98 17.10 0.21
N CYS A 152 0.08 17.11 1.02
CA CYS A 152 0.19 16.13 2.11
C CYS A 152 -0.99 16.19 3.10
N ASN A 153 -1.49 17.40 3.36
CA ASN A 153 -2.64 17.60 4.24
C ASN A 153 -3.94 16.94 3.74
N SER A 154 -4.07 16.66 2.43
CA SER A 154 -5.23 15.95 1.88
C SER A 154 -5.18 14.45 2.16
N LEU A 155 -4.07 13.94 2.70
CA LEU A 155 -3.93 12.53 3.06
C LEU A 155 -4.40 12.23 4.47
N ASN A 156 -4.78 13.22 5.28
CA ASN A 156 -5.26 12.98 6.64
C ASN A 156 -6.59 12.19 6.63
N ASN A 157 -6.52 10.95 7.10
CA ASN A 157 -7.60 9.97 7.08
C ASN A 157 -8.14 9.69 5.66
N ALA A 158 -7.25 9.69 4.66
CA ALA A 158 -7.63 9.49 3.26
C ALA A 158 -7.66 8.00 2.89
N GLY A 159 -8.79 7.57 2.31
CA GLY A 159 -9.01 6.20 1.86
C GLY A 159 -8.58 5.97 0.41
N PHE A 160 -8.03 4.78 0.15
CA PHE A 160 -7.63 4.30 -1.17
C PHE A 160 -7.92 2.81 -1.31
N GLU A 161 -7.94 2.31 -2.55
CA GLU A 161 -8.12 0.90 -2.85
C GLU A 161 -7.16 0.47 -3.97
N ILE A 162 -6.50 -0.68 -3.81
CA ILE A 162 -5.85 -1.38 -4.94
C ILE A 162 -6.71 -2.55 -5.40
N VAL A 163 -6.85 -2.66 -6.72
CA VAL A 163 -7.72 -3.61 -7.41
C VAL A 163 -6.93 -4.32 -8.50
N GLY A 164 -7.10 -5.64 -8.62
CA GLY A 164 -6.46 -6.43 -9.66
C GLY A 164 -7.08 -6.16 -11.03
N VAL A 165 -6.28 -6.29 -12.08
CA VAL A 165 -6.74 -6.06 -13.46
C VAL A 165 -6.79 -7.39 -14.21
N TYR A 166 -7.84 -7.56 -15.02
CA TYR A 166 -8.22 -8.80 -15.70
C TYR A 166 -8.65 -9.91 -14.73
N ASP A 167 -8.97 -11.09 -15.27
CA ASP A 167 -9.71 -12.12 -14.53
C ASP A 167 -8.83 -13.06 -13.70
N THR A 168 -7.50 -12.99 -13.83
CA THR A 168 -6.57 -13.81 -13.05
C THR A 168 -5.36 -12.98 -12.63
N ASP A 169 -5.34 -12.62 -11.35
CA ASP A 169 -4.29 -11.79 -10.79
C ASP A 169 -4.20 -12.01 -9.27
N THR A 170 -3.01 -12.28 -8.75
CA THR A 170 -2.79 -12.34 -7.31
C THR A 170 -1.57 -11.50 -6.98
N VAL A 171 -1.76 -10.48 -6.15
CA VAL A 171 -0.69 -9.64 -5.61
C VAL A 171 -0.83 -9.53 -4.10
N SER A 172 0.24 -9.81 -3.36
CA SER A 172 0.24 -9.65 -1.90
C SER A 172 1.59 -9.16 -1.36
N TYR A 173 1.55 -8.40 -0.28
CA TYR A 173 2.73 -7.87 0.44
C TYR A 173 2.35 -7.51 1.89
N LYS A 174 3.32 -7.46 2.81
CA LYS A 174 3.07 -7.27 4.25
C LYS A 174 3.56 -5.94 4.81
N THR A 175 4.62 -5.36 4.26
CA THR A 175 5.37 -4.29 4.93
C THR A 175 5.39 -3.00 4.12
N PHE A 176 5.72 -3.02 2.83
CA PHE A 176 5.80 -1.83 1.98
C PHE A 176 5.51 -2.15 0.50
N GLY A 177 4.26 -2.02 0.07
CA GLY A 177 3.87 -2.03 -1.34
C GLY A 177 3.47 -0.62 -1.74
N VAL A 178 2.19 -0.26 -1.62
CA VAL A 178 1.79 1.14 -1.77
C VAL A 178 2.29 1.97 -0.59
N CYS A 179 2.99 3.07 -0.86
CA CYS A 179 3.59 3.96 0.12
C CYS A 179 3.34 5.41 -0.26
N VAL A 180 3.59 6.32 0.68
CA VAL A 180 3.62 7.76 0.40
C VAL A 180 4.99 8.35 0.72
N ALA A 181 5.57 9.07 -0.24
CA ALA A 181 6.83 9.78 -0.11
C ALA A 181 6.60 11.26 0.22
N TYR A 182 7.48 11.83 1.04
CA TYR A 182 7.39 13.17 1.59
C TYR A 182 8.79 13.71 1.97
N ASN A 183 8.86 14.96 2.42
CA ASN A 183 10.07 15.59 2.97
C ASN A 183 9.96 15.82 4.49
#